data_AF-A0A9E4KT59-F1
#
_entry.id   AF-A0A9E4KT59-F1
#
_cell.length_a   1.000
_cell.length_b   1.000
_cell.length_c   1.000
_cell.angle_alpha   90.00
_cell.angle_beta   90.00
_cell.angle_gamma   90.00
#
_symmetry.space_group_name_H-M   'P 1'
#
loop_
_entity.id
_entity.type
_entity.pdbx_description
1 polymer ?
#
loop_
_entity_poly.entity_id
_entity_poly.type
_entity_poly.pdbx_seq_one_letter_code
_entity_poly.pdbx_strand_id
1 'polypeptide(L)' 'MTGQGKVWLVGAGPGDPELITRKGYRLLHAADVVVHDRLVSDALIAELPPSIEC' A
#
# COMPACT_ATOMS: atom_id res chain seq x y z
N MET A 1 -2.55 -25.77 5.42
CA MET A 1 -1.46 -25.41 4.50
C MET A 1 -1.07 -23.97 4.78
N THR A 2 0.08 -23.72 5.40
CA THR A 2 0.61 -22.35 5.48
C THR A 2 1.19 -22.02 4.10
N GLY A 3 0.41 -21.35 3.26
CA GLY A 3 0.93 -20.81 2.00
C GLY A 3 2.07 -19.82 2.29
N GLN A 4 3.10 -19.77 1.45
CA GLN A 4 4.14 -18.76 1.58
C GLN A 4 3.52 -17.37 1.36
N GLY A 5 3.46 -16.57 2.42
CA GLY A 5 3.12 -15.15 2.33
C GLY A 5 4.19 -14.40 1.54
N LYS A 6 3.78 -13.36 0.81
CA LYS A 6 4.69 -12.50 0.04
C LYS A 6 4.67 -11.09 0.60
N VAL A 7 5.85 -10.54 0.83
CA VAL A 7 6.03 -9.15 1.29
C VAL A 7 6.62 -8.32 0.16
N TRP A 8 6.09 -7.11 -0.02
CA TRP A 8 6.61 -6.11 -0.94
C TRP A 8 6.94 -4.84 -0.16
N LEU A 9 8.15 -4.31 -0.36
CA LEU A 9 8.49 -2.96 0.08
C LEU A 9 8.16 -2.00 -1.05
N VAL A 10 7.26 -1.06 -0.78
CA VAL A 10 6.75 -0.11 -1.75
C VAL A 10 7.04 1.31 -1.24
N GLY A 11 7.74 2.11 -2.05
CA GLY A 11 7.87 3.53 -1.77
C GLY A 11 6.55 4.26 -2.06
N ALA A 12 6.00 4.94 -1.06
CA ALA A 12 4.73 5.69 -1.16
C ALA A 12 4.84 6.99 -1.98
N GLY A 13 6.06 7.43 -2.30
CA GLY A 13 6.31 8.76 -2.86
C GLY A 13 6.40 9.84 -1.78
N PRO A 14 6.51 11.12 -2.15
CA PRO A 14 6.71 12.23 -1.21
C PRO A 14 5.40 12.78 -0.60
N GLY A 15 4.24 12.24 -0.96
CA GLY A 15 2.96 12.58 -0.35
C GLY A 15 1.80 12.67 -1.33
N ASP A 16 2.05 13.15 -2.56
CA ASP A 16 1.06 13.15 -3.63
C ASP A 16 0.83 11.70 -4.13
N PRO A 17 -0.41 11.17 -4.05
CA PRO A 17 -0.73 9.81 -4.48
C PRO A 17 -0.35 9.52 -5.95
N GLU A 18 -0.37 10.51 -6.84
CA GLU A 18 0.00 10.30 -8.25
C GLU A 18 1.50 10.01 -8.45
N LEU A 19 2.33 10.30 -7.43
CA LEU A 19 3.78 10.08 -7.47
C LEU A 19 4.19 8.68 -7.00
N ILE A 20 3.25 7.85 -6.54
CA ILE A 20 3.53 6.42 -6.35
C ILE A 20 3.78 5.74 -7.70
N THR A 21 4.66 4.74 -7.73
CA THR A 21 4.83 3.95 -8.94
C THR A 21 3.55 3.17 -9.28
N ARG A 22 3.23 3.03 -10.57
CA ARG A 22 2.09 2.21 -11.04
C ARG A 22 2.09 0.78 -10.49
N LYS A 23 3.27 0.19 -10.24
CA LYS A 23 3.39 -1.14 -9.64
C LYS A 23 3.05 -1.10 -8.15
N GLY A 24 3.52 -0.10 -7.42
CA GLY A 24 3.19 0.11 -6.01
C GLY A 24 1.69 0.26 -5.79
N TYR A 25 1.05 1.12 -6.59
CA TYR A 25 -0.39 1.32 -6.55
C TYR A 25 -1.19 0.01 -6.70
N ARG A 26 -0.86 -0.79 -7.72
CA ARG A 26 -1.51 -2.10 -7.95
C ARG A 26 -1.26 -3.09 -6.83
N LEU A 27 -0.08 -3.07 -6.21
CA LEU A 27 0.25 -3.95 -5.09
C LEU A 27 -0.54 -3.55 -3.84
N LEU A 28 -0.65 -2.26 -3.54
CA LEU A 28 -1.46 -1.76 -2.44
C LEU A 28 -2.92 -2.21 -2.60
N HIS A 29 -3.49 -2.08 -3.80
CA HIS A 29 -4.90 -2.47 -4.06
C HIS A 29 -5.15 -3.98 -4.05
N ALA A 30 -4.10 -4.80 -4.13
CA ALA A 30 -4.20 -6.26 -4.12
C ALA A 30 -3.67 -6.88 -2.82
N ALA A 31 -3.24 -6.05 -1.87
CA ALA A 31 -2.73 -6.51 -0.59
C ALA A 31 -3.89 -6.90 0.33
N ASP A 32 -3.69 -7.96 1.10
CA ASP A 32 -4.60 -8.30 2.20
C ASP A 32 -4.36 -7.37 3.40
N VAL A 33 -3.10 -6.98 3.62
CA VAL A 33 -2.64 -6.15 4.75
C VAL A 33 -1.62 -5.12 4.26
N VAL A 34 -1.74 -3.87 4.71
CA VAL A 34 -0.78 -2.79 4.45
C VAL A 34 -0.20 -2.29 5.76
N VAL A 35 1.11 -2.40 5.94
CA VAL A 35 1.82 -1.81 7.07
C VAL A 35 2.55 -0.57 6.60
N HIS A 36 2.30 0.57 7.23
CA HIS A 36 2.93 1.85 6.89
C HIS A 36 3.38 2.62 8.13
N ASP A 37 4.22 3.63 7.91
CA ASP A 37 4.66 4.56 8.96
C ASP A 37 3.98 5.93 8.80
N ARG A 38 4.40 6.88 9.65
CA ARG A 38 3.85 8.24 9.72
C ARG A 38 4.21 9.15 8.54
N LEU A 39 5.16 8.76 7.68
CA LEU A 39 5.57 9.55 6.53
C LEU A 39 4.66 9.34 5.32
N VAL A 40 3.87 8.27 5.32
CA VAL A 40 2.85 8.02 4.29
C VAL A 40 1.70 9.01 4.47
N SER A 41 1.25 9.62 3.37
CA SER A 41 0.18 10.61 3.41
C SER A 41 -1.19 9.96 3.64
N ASP A 42 -2.04 10.63 4.41
CA ASP A 42 -3.43 10.21 4.62
C ASP A 42 -4.22 10.14 3.30
N ALA A 43 -3.85 10.97 2.32
CA ALA A 43 -4.43 10.95 0.98
C ALA A 43 -4.20 9.61 0.27
N LEU A 44 -3.01 9.02 0.37
CA LEU A 44 -2.72 7.71 -0.22
C LEU A 44 -3.44 6.59 0.54
N ILE A 45 -3.53 6.68 1.88
CA ILE A 45 -4.25 5.70 2.69
C ILE A 45 -5.75 5.72 2.39
N ALA A 46 -6.32 6.89 2.13
CA ALA A 46 -7.73 7.03 1.77
C ALA A 46 -8.10 6.37 0.42
N GLU A 47 -7.12 6.08 -0.45
CA GLU A 47 -7.33 5.35 -1.70
C GLU A 47 -7.39 3.83 -1.51
N LEU A 48 -7.00 3.31 -0.34
CA LEU A 48 -7.02 1.87 -0.08
C LEU A 48 -8.47 1.33 0.00
N PRO A 49 -8.75 0.18 -0.63
CA PRO A 49 -10.04 -0.48 -0.48
C PRO A 49 -10.39 -0.75 0.99
N PRO A 50 -11.69 -0.68 1.37
CA PRO A 50 -12.12 -0.91 2.75
C PRO A 50 -11.94 -2.37 3.21
N SER A 51 -11.61 -3.28 2.29
CA SER A 51 -11.29 -4.67 2.58
C SER A 51 -9.86 -4.88 3.09
N ILE A 52 -9.01 -3.85 3.03
CA ILE A 52 -7.61 -3.93 3.45
C ILE A 52 -7.51 -3.62 4.94
N GLU A 53 -6.80 -4.48 5.68
CA GLU A 53 -6.39 -4.18 7.05
C GLU A 53 -5.15 -3.29 7.03
N CYS A 54 -5.26 -2.08 7.58
CA CYS A 54 -4.18 -1.09 7.68
C CYS A 54 -3.77 -0.85 9.13
#